data_AF-A0A968UKP7-F1
#
_entry.id   AF-A0A968UKP7-F1
#
_cell.length_a   1.000
_cell.length_b   1.000
_cell.length_c   1.000
_cell.angle_alpha   90.00
_cell.angle_beta   90.00
_cell.angle_gamma   90.00
#
_symmetry.space_group_name_H-M   'P 1'
#
loop_
_entity.id
_entity.type
_entity.pdbx_description
1 polymer ?
#
loop_
_entity_poly.entity_id
_entity_poly.type
_entity_poly.pdbx_seq_one_letter_code
_entity_poly.pdbx_strand_id
1 'polypeptide(L)'
;MSRSLPVIALESRLKACKNVLTLGVRTNFSDYSPEETELIRNADKIYYPTPFYADLFDAMGKPTFPSYHTYKCVQDKIKQTAMFDLLNISHPRTRIFYGHRQKAAILKYFDFPFIAKVPRGSALGRGVFLISGENDLCEYCKKTNIAYIQEYLPIDRDIRVVIIGKEIIHAYWRIAPPGEFRSN
;
A
#
# COMPACT_ATOMS: atom_id res chain seq x y z
N MET A 1 -41.58 -5.65 -4.24
CA MET A 1 -40.34 -4.84 -4.16
C MET A 1 -39.23 -5.75 -3.63
N SER A 2 -38.32 -6.19 -4.50
CA SER A 2 -37.13 -6.94 -4.08
C SER A 2 -36.30 -6.01 -3.19
N ARG A 3 -36.20 -6.31 -1.89
CA ARG A 3 -35.21 -5.66 -1.02
C ARG A 3 -33.85 -6.14 -1.50
N SER A 4 -33.09 -5.27 -2.18
CA SER A 4 -31.70 -5.55 -2.50
C SER A 4 -30.98 -5.92 -1.20
N LEU A 5 -30.30 -7.07 -1.17
CA LEU A 5 -29.48 -7.47 -0.03
C LEU A 5 -28.51 -6.32 0.30
N PRO A 6 -28.28 -6.04 1.60
CA PRO A 6 -27.37 -4.99 2.00
C PRO A 6 -25.96 -5.29 1.50
N VAL A 7 -25.22 -4.26 1.10
CA VAL A 7 -23.80 -4.40 0.76
C VAL A 7 -23.04 -4.74 2.04
N ILE A 8 -22.26 -5.82 2.03
CA ILE A 8 -21.54 -6.28 3.22
C ILE A 8 -20.11 -5.75 3.22
N ALA A 9 -19.73 -5.11 4.33
CA ALA A 9 -18.36 -4.73 4.60
C ALA A 9 -17.85 -5.34 5.92
N LEU A 10 -16.58 -5.73 5.97
CA LEU A 10 -15.98 -6.22 7.21
C LEU A 10 -15.35 -5.06 8.01
N GLU A 11 -14.56 -4.21 7.36
CA GLU A 11 -14.00 -3.02 8.02
C GLU A 11 -14.97 -1.83 8.07
N SER A 12 -14.66 -0.87 8.94
CA SER A 12 -15.52 0.27 9.26
C SER A 12 -15.48 1.44 8.26
N ARG A 13 -14.71 1.33 7.18
CA ARG A 13 -14.51 2.43 6.20
C ARG A 13 -15.80 2.94 5.57
N LEU A 14 -16.82 2.09 5.46
CA LEU A 14 -18.13 2.41 4.88
C LEU A 14 -19.25 2.52 5.92
N LYS A 15 -18.94 2.62 7.22
CA LYS A 15 -19.96 2.66 8.29
C LYS A 15 -20.98 3.80 8.16
N ALA A 16 -20.59 4.89 7.48
CA ALA A 16 -21.46 6.05 7.25
C ALA A 16 -22.37 5.90 6.01
N CYS A 17 -22.16 4.86 5.19
CA CYS A 17 -22.95 4.61 4.00
C CYS A 17 -24.24 3.86 4.36
N LYS A 18 -25.40 4.50 4.17
CA LYS A 18 -26.72 3.97 4.56
C LYS A 18 -27.06 2.60 3.93
N ASN A 19 -26.46 2.28 2.79
CA ASN A 19 -26.69 1.04 2.04
C ASN A 19 -25.66 -0.06 2.35
N VAL A 20 -24.74 0.16 3.30
CA VAL A 20 -23.68 -0.77 3.67
C VAL A 20 -23.87 -1.23 5.10
N LEU A 21 -23.87 -2.54 5.30
CA LEU A 21 -23.84 -3.18 6.61
C LEU A 21 -22.39 -3.54 6.95
N THR A 22 -21.83 -2.88 7.96
CA THR A 22 -20.49 -3.19 8.48
C THR A 22 -20.59 -4.19 9.62
N LEU A 23 -20.06 -5.40 9.43
CA LEU A 23 -20.12 -6.48 10.43
C LEU A 23 -18.97 -6.43 11.45
N GLY A 24 -17.91 -5.67 11.15
CA GLY A 24 -16.68 -5.71 11.92
C GLY A 24 -15.80 -6.90 11.53
N VAL A 25 -14.52 -6.81 11.84
CA VAL A 25 -13.55 -7.87 11.61
C VAL A 25 -13.50 -8.77 12.83
N ARG A 26 -13.70 -10.08 12.64
CA ARG A 26 -13.48 -11.11 13.65
C ARG A 26 -12.25 -11.93 13.31
N THR A 27 -11.42 -12.21 14.31
CA THR A 27 -10.21 -13.04 14.14
C THR A 27 -10.56 -14.44 13.69
N ASN A 28 -11.53 -15.08 14.35
CA ASN A 28 -12.04 -16.39 13.93
C ASN A 28 -13.36 -16.19 13.18
N PHE A 29 -13.53 -16.91 12.08
CA PHE A 29 -14.78 -16.86 11.33
C PHE A 29 -15.97 -17.42 12.14
N SER A 30 -15.70 -18.33 13.09
CA SER A 30 -16.70 -18.86 14.03
C SER A 30 -17.23 -17.84 15.04
N ASP A 31 -16.60 -16.67 15.16
CA ASP A 31 -17.04 -15.63 16.09
C ASP A 31 -18.16 -14.75 15.47
N TYR A 32 -18.47 -14.94 14.18
CA TYR A 32 -19.65 -14.35 13.55
C TYR A 32 -20.92 -15.14 13.94
N SER A 33 -22.04 -14.44 14.12
CA SER A 33 -23.32 -15.11 14.33
C SER A 33 -23.73 -15.95 13.11
N PRO A 34 -24.66 -16.91 13.26
CA PRO A 34 -25.20 -17.65 12.11
C PRO A 34 -25.76 -16.73 11.02
N GLU A 35 -26.45 -15.65 11.41
CA GLU A 35 -27.03 -14.66 10.50
C GLU A 35 -25.93 -13.86 9.78
N GLU A 36 -24.89 -13.41 10.50
CA GLU A 36 -23.75 -12.71 9.91
C GLU A 36 -22.98 -13.61 8.92
N THR A 37 -22.81 -14.88 9.28
CA THR A 37 -22.17 -15.88 8.42
C THR A 37 -22.95 -16.05 7.12
N GLU A 38 -24.27 -16.15 7.19
CA GLU A 38 -25.12 -16.27 6.01
C GLU A 38 -25.06 -15.00 5.14
N LEU A 39 -25.04 -13.81 5.75
CA LEU A 39 -24.84 -12.56 5.02
C LEU A 39 -23.50 -12.54 4.27
N ILE A 40 -22.41 -12.95 4.90
CA ILE A 40 -21.09 -13.02 4.25
C ILE A 40 -21.09 -14.03 3.10
N ARG A 41 -21.67 -15.22 3.31
CA ARG A 41 -21.74 -16.28 2.30
C ARG A 41 -22.60 -15.90 1.10
N ASN A 42 -23.72 -15.23 1.32
CA ASN A 42 -24.67 -14.86 0.27
C ASN A 42 -24.37 -13.50 -0.38
N ALA A 43 -23.49 -12.68 0.20
CA ALA A 43 -23.10 -11.42 -0.42
C ALA A 43 -22.40 -11.63 -1.77
N ASP A 44 -22.86 -10.91 -2.80
CA ASP A 44 -22.24 -10.93 -4.13
C ASP A 44 -20.79 -10.48 -4.10
N LYS A 45 -20.45 -9.55 -3.19
CA LYS A 45 -19.12 -8.96 -3.04
C LYS A 45 -18.90 -8.52 -1.59
N ILE A 46 -17.69 -8.74 -1.08
CA ILE A 46 -17.30 -8.28 0.27
C ILE A 46 -16.45 -7.01 0.17
N TYR A 47 -16.84 -5.98 0.91
CA TYR A 47 -16.15 -4.70 0.96
C TYR A 47 -15.20 -4.61 2.16
N TYR A 48 -14.02 -4.08 1.89
CA TYR A 48 -12.92 -3.87 2.82
C TYR A 48 -12.69 -5.04 3.78
N PRO A 49 -12.37 -6.25 3.25
CA PRO A 49 -11.86 -7.33 4.09
C PRO A 49 -10.47 -6.98 4.63
N THR A 50 -10.01 -7.71 5.65
CA THR A 50 -8.58 -7.69 6.01
C THR A 50 -7.75 -8.41 4.93
N PRO A 51 -6.42 -8.23 4.88
CA PRO A 51 -5.57 -9.01 3.97
C PRO A 51 -5.79 -10.52 4.10
N PHE A 52 -5.93 -11.03 5.33
CA PHE A 52 -6.23 -12.44 5.58
C PHE A 52 -7.53 -12.90 4.91
N TYR A 53 -8.63 -12.17 5.11
CA TYR A 53 -9.90 -12.53 4.47
C TYR A 53 -9.90 -12.30 2.96
N ALA A 54 -9.14 -11.32 2.46
CA ALA A 54 -9.01 -11.08 1.03
C ALA A 54 -8.42 -12.31 0.31
N ASP A 55 -7.39 -12.94 0.89
CA ASP A 55 -6.78 -14.18 0.36
C ASP A 55 -7.80 -15.33 0.32
N LEU A 56 -8.57 -15.50 1.40
CA LEU A 56 -9.56 -16.57 1.50
C LEU A 56 -10.73 -16.38 0.53
N PHE A 57 -11.25 -15.15 0.42
CA PHE A 57 -12.33 -14.85 -0.51
C PHE A 57 -11.90 -15.01 -1.97
N ASP A 58 -10.66 -14.62 -2.31
CA ASP A 58 -10.10 -14.86 -3.65
C ASP A 58 -10.03 -16.37 -3.96
N ALA A 59 -9.52 -17.18 -3.02
CA ALA A 59 -9.48 -18.63 -3.16
C ALA A 59 -10.86 -19.28 -3.31
N MET A 60 -11.91 -18.67 -2.72
CA MET A 60 -13.30 -19.10 -2.87
C MET A 60 -13.98 -18.55 -4.15
N GLY A 61 -13.30 -17.72 -4.94
CA GLY A 61 -13.90 -17.03 -6.09
C GLY A 61 -14.91 -15.95 -5.71
N LYS A 62 -14.93 -15.50 -4.45
CA LYS A 62 -15.81 -14.44 -3.96
C LYS A 62 -15.13 -13.08 -4.18
N PRO A 63 -15.73 -12.18 -4.98
CA PRO A 63 -15.08 -10.92 -5.30
C PRO A 63 -15.05 -10.00 -4.08
N THR A 64 -14.02 -9.16 -4.04
CA THR A 64 -13.79 -8.20 -2.96
C THR A 64 -13.60 -6.79 -3.50
N PHE A 65 -13.86 -5.79 -2.66
CA PHE A 65 -13.45 -4.41 -2.91
C PHE A 65 -12.70 -3.83 -1.71
N PRO A 66 -11.46 -3.34 -1.84
CA PRO A 66 -10.60 -3.44 -3.02
C PRO A 66 -10.38 -4.90 -3.44
N SER A 67 -9.98 -5.12 -4.68
CA SER A 67 -9.70 -6.47 -5.18
C SER A 67 -8.55 -7.12 -4.42
N TYR A 68 -8.49 -8.45 -4.39
CA TYR A 68 -7.33 -9.18 -3.85
C TYR A 68 -6.00 -8.71 -4.47
N HIS A 69 -5.96 -8.45 -5.77
CA HIS A 69 -4.76 -7.90 -6.43
C HIS A 69 -4.30 -6.56 -5.83
N THR A 70 -5.22 -5.73 -5.36
CA THR A 70 -4.89 -4.52 -4.61
C THR A 70 -4.18 -4.88 -3.30
N TYR A 71 -4.72 -5.82 -2.51
CA TYR A 71 -4.08 -6.29 -1.27
C TYR A 71 -2.70 -6.92 -1.52
N LYS A 72 -2.51 -7.60 -2.66
CA LYS A 72 -1.23 -8.22 -3.03
C LYS A 72 -0.09 -7.22 -3.19
N CYS A 73 -0.39 -6.00 -3.66
CA CYS A 73 0.60 -4.96 -3.96
C CYS A 73 0.56 -3.76 -3.01
N VAL A 74 -0.53 -3.54 -2.28
CA VAL A 74 -0.66 -2.39 -1.37
C VAL A 74 0.40 -2.48 -0.27
N GLN A 75 0.99 -1.33 0.07
CA GLN A 75 2.05 -1.21 1.09
C GLN A 75 3.33 -2.03 0.83
N ASP A 76 3.52 -2.66 -0.34
CA ASP A 76 4.77 -3.31 -0.74
C ASP A 76 5.42 -2.56 -1.90
N LYS A 77 6.37 -1.68 -1.57
CA LYS A 77 7.06 -0.84 -2.55
C LYS A 77 7.90 -1.65 -3.53
N ILE A 78 8.38 -2.84 -3.13
CA ILE A 78 9.19 -3.72 -3.98
C ILE A 78 8.31 -4.28 -5.09
N LYS A 79 7.14 -4.81 -4.74
CA LYS A 79 6.17 -5.31 -5.73
C LYS A 79 5.69 -4.20 -6.66
N GLN A 80 5.42 -3.01 -6.12
CA GLN A 80 5.00 -1.86 -6.93
C GLN A 80 6.09 -1.43 -7.93
N THR A 81 7.35 -1.36 -7.51
CA THR A 81 8.48 -1.02 -8.40
C THR A 81 8.64 -2.06 -9.49
N ALA A 82 8.67 -3.35 -9.12
CA ALA A 82 8.78 -4.44 -10.10
C ALA A 82 7.62 -4.41 -11.11
N MET A 83 6.41 -4.04 -10.67
CA MET A 83 5.26 -3.88 -11.57
C MET A 83 5.45 -2.70 -12.53
N PHE A 84 6.03 -1.59 -12.08
CA PHE A 84 6.36 -0.46 -12.96
C PHE A 84 7.43 -0.82 -13.99
N ASP A 85 8.48 -1.55 -13.59
CA ASP A 85 9.49 -2.07 -14.51
C ASP A 85 8.87 -2.98 -15.58
N LEU A 86 8.06 -3.96 -15.15
CA LEU A 86 7.40 -4.92 -16.07
C LEU A 86 6.44 -4.25 -17.06
N LEU A 87 5.81 -3.14 -16.65
CA LEU A 87 4.88 -2.38 -17.48
C LEU A 87 5.53 -1.20 -18.21
N ASN A 88 6.85 -1.03 -18.08
CA ASN A 88 7.59 0.12 -18.63
C ASN A 88 6.98 1.49 -18.22
N ILE A 89 6.53 1.60 -16.97
CA ILE A 89 6.00 2.85 -16.41
C ILE A 89 7.16 3.65 -15.85
N SER A 90 7.27 4.92 -16.26
CA SER A 90 8.29 5.83 -15.75
C SER A 90 8.18 6.01 -14.23
N HIS A 91 9.28 5.82 -13.54
CA HIS A 91 9.40 5.98 -12.09
C HIS A 91 10.87 6.28 -11.74
N PRO A 92 11.16 6.84 -10.55
CA PRO A 92 12.53 7.20 -10.21
C PRO A 92 13.41 5.94 -10.09
N ARG A 93 14.64 6.04 -10.57
CA ARG A 93 15.63 4.96 -10.58
C ARG A 93 15.75 4.32 -9.22
N THR A 94 15.42 3.03 -9.13
CA THR A 94 15.30 2.29 -7.87
C THR A 94 16.09 0.99 -7.93
N ARG A 95 16.71 0.60 -6.82
CA ARG A 95 17.26 -0.74 -6.62
C ARG A 95 16.97 -1.28 -5.23
N ILE A 96 16.87 -2.60 -5.16
CA ILE A 96 16.59 -3.34 -3.92
C ILE A 96 17.82 -4.20 -3.60
N PHE A 97 18.32 -4.08 -2.38
CA PHE A 97 19.49 -4.82 -1.91
C PHE A 97 19.11 -5.68 -0.71
N TYR A 98 19.34 -6.99 -0.83
CA TYR A 98 19.04 -7.99 0.18
C TYR A 98 20.29 -8.40 0.96
N GLY A 99 20.23 -8.27 2.28
CA GLY A 99 21.30 -8.69 3.18
C GLY A 99 22.59 -7.87 3.06
N HIS A 100 23.58 -8.21 3.87
CA HIS A 100 24.80 -7.41 4.04
C HIS A 100 25.62 -7.29 2.75
N ARG A 101 25.80 -8.41 2.02
CA ARG A 101 26.63 -8.44 0.80
C ARG A 101 26.13 -7.51 -0.30
N GLN A 102 24.82 -7.48 -0.55
CA GLN A 102 24.26 -6.60 -1.58
C GLN A 102 24.27 -5.14 -1.11
N LYS A 103 23.97 -4.88 0.18
CA LYS A 103 24.02 -3.52 0.74
C LYS A 103 25.40 -2.86 0.60
N ALA A 104 26.48 -3.63 0.72
CA ALA A 104 27.84 -3.12 0.51
C ALA A 104 28.08 -2.59 -0.93
N ALA A 105 27.23 -2.94 -1.89
CA ALA A 105 27.31 -2.44 -3.27
C ALA A 105 26.44 -1.20 -3.54
N ILE A 106 25.70 -0.66 -2.56
CA ILE A 106 24.80 0.49 -2.77
C ILE A 106 25.52 1.68 -3.41
N LEU A 107 26.69 2.04 -2.88
CA LEU A 107 27.50 3.17 -3.36
C LEU A 107 28.14 2.94 -4.73
N LYS A 108 28.06 1.71 -5.29
CA LYS A 108 28.44 1.47 -6.69
C LYS A 108 27.34 1.92 -7.67
N TYR A 109 26.14 2.16 -7.18
CA TYR A 109 24.97 2.49 -8.00
C TYR A 109 24.41 3.88 -7.71
N PHE A 110 24.62 4.44 -6.52
CA PHE A 110 24.05 5.71 -6.11
C PHE A 110 25.10 6.58 -5.44
N ASP A 111 25.21 7.83 -5.92
CA ASP A 111 25.96 8.89 -5.27
C ASP A 111 25.05 9.65 -4.31
N PHE A 112 25.63 10.24 -3.27
CA PHE A 112 24.88 11.06 -2.33
C PHE A 112 24.45 12.39 -2.97
N PRO A 113 23.28 12.96 -2.59
CA PRO A 113 22.28 12.34 -1.72
C PRO A 113 21.34 11.39 -2.49
N PHE A 114 20.81 10.38 -1.80
CA PHE A 114 19.77 9.50 -2.34
C PHE A 114 18.69 9.20 -1.30
N ILE A 115 17.58 8.59 -1.73
CA ILE A 115 16.46 8.25 -0.86
C ILE A 115 16.51 6.77 -0.47
N ALA A 116 16.36 6.49 0.81
CA ALA A 116 16.17 5.15 1.33
C ALA A 116 14.75 5.02 1.94
N LYS A 117 14.09 3.88 1.70
CA LYS A 117 12.71 3.65 2.17
C LYS A 117 12.56 2.34 2.92
N VAL A 118 11.65 2.29 3.90
CA VAL A 118 11.16 1.03 4.45
C VAL A 118 10.23 0.40 3.41
N PRO A 119 10.53 -0.80 2.89
CA PRO A 119 9.85 -1.34 1.72
C PRO A 119 8.41 -1.80 2.02
N ARG A 120 8.11 -2.22 3.25
CA ARG A 120 6.82 -2.81 3.65
C ARG A 120 6.28 -2.19 4.94
N GLY A 121 4.95 -2.09 5.06
CA GLY A 121 4.28 -1.71 6.31
C GLY A 121 4.51 -0.26 6.78
N SER A 122 5.12 0.57 5.95
CA SER A 122 5.36 1.99 6.24
C SER A 122 4.36 2.87 5.48
N ALA A 123 3.75 3.82 6.21
CA ALA A 123 2.79 4.79 5.70
C ALA A 123 3.04 6.19 6.28
N LEU A 124 2.44 7.22 5.67
CA LEU A 124 2.51 8.63 6.11
C LEU A 124 3.94 9.19 6.19
N GLY A 125 4.81 8.81 5.24
CA GLY A 125 6.20 9.29 5.21
C GLY A 125 7.13 8.70 6.27
N ARG A 126 6.60 7.93 7.24
CA ARG A 126 7.40 7.23 8.23
C ARG A 126 8.22 6.17 7.53
N GLY A 127 9.54 6.20 7.69
CA GLY A 127 10.45 5.28 7.01
C GLY A 127 10.87 5.72 5.60
N VAL A 128 10.85 7.01 5.31
CA VAL A 128 11.58 7.61 4.18
C VAL A 128 12.73 8.42 4.75
N PHE A 129 13.94 8.17 4.26
CA PHE A 129 15.19 8.78 4.75
C PHE A 129 15.91 9.43 3.58
N LEU A 130 16.36 10.67 3.77
CA LEU A 130 17.35 11.30 2.92
C LEU A 130 18.72 10.86 3.42
N ILE A 131 19.47 10.17 2.57
CA ILE A 131 20.80 9.67 2.88
C ILE A 131 21.81 10.64 2.26
N SER A 132 22.46 11.44 3.10
CA SER A 132 23.40 12.48 2.66
C SER A 132 24.86 12.05 2.81
N GLY A 133 25.12 10.94 3.50
CA GLY A 133 26.45 10.37 3.67
C GLY A 133 26.45 8.95 4.24
N GLU A 134 27.65 8.44 4.49
CA GLU A 134 27.85 7.04 4.93
C GLU A 134 27.24 6.73 6.29
N ASN A 135 27.26 7.70 7.22
CA ASN A 135 26.66 7.54 8.55
C ASN A 135 25.15 7.31 8.46
N ASP A 136 24.44 8.11 7.64
CA ASP A 136 23.01 7.94 7.39
C ASP A 136 22.71 6.57 6.79
N LEU A 137 23.54 6.14 5.83
CA LEU A 137 23.39 4.85 5.16
C LEU A 137 23.58 3.69 6.15
N CYS A 138 24.59 3.78 7.01
CA CYS A 138 24.86 2.78 8.05
C CYS A 138 23.68 2.66 9.02
N GLU A 139 23.17 3.78 9.51
CA GLU A 139 22.00 3.81 10.41
C GLU A 139 20.74 3.28 9.75
N TYR A 140 20.49 3.62 8.48
CA TYR A 140 19.39 3.05 7.71
C TYR A 140 19.53 1.53 7.55
N CYS A 141 20.73 1.04 7.20
CA CYS A 141 20.99 -0.38 6.96
C CYS A 141 20.80 -1.27 8.19
N LYS A 142 20.92 -0.71 9.40
CA LYS A 142 20.62 -1.38 10.68
C LYS A 142 19.11 -1.55 10.93
N LYS A 143 18.27 -0.67 10.37
CA LYS A 143 16.81 -0.66 10.63
C LYS A 143 16.01 -1.70 9.83
N THR A 144 16.57 -2.23 8.75
CA THR A 144 15.87 -3.16 7.85
C THR A 144 16.83 -4.12 7.20
N ASN A 145 16.44 -5.38 7.02
CA ASN A 145 17.24 -6.38 6.29
C ASN A 145 17.27 -6.12 4.77
N ILE A 146 16.29 -5.37 4.26
CA ILE A 146 16.14 -5.05 2.84
C ILE A 146 16.32 -3.54 2.68
N ALA A 147 17.30 -3.14 1.88
CA ALA A 147 17.52 -1.75 1.53
C ALA A 147 16.79 -1.43 0.21
N TYR A 148 15.77 -0.58 0.28
CA TYR A 148 15.10 -0.01 -0.88
C TYR A 148 15.71 1.37 -1.11
N ILE A 149 16.53 1.50 -2.16
CA ILE A 149 17.25 2.72 -2.49
C ILE A 149 16.72 3.28 -3.80
N GLN A 150 16.49 4.59 -3.82
CA GLN A 150 15.96 5.31 -4.95
C GLN A 150 16.74 6.61 -5.13
N GLU A 151 16.89 7.08 -6.37
CA GLU A 151 17.50 8.37 -6.63
C GLU A 151 16.74 9.51 -5.92
N TYR A 152 17.49 10.54 -5.52
CA TYR A 152 16.88 11.75 -5.01
C TYR A 152 16.45 12.64 -6.17
N LEU A 153 15.19 13.10 -6.12
CA LEU A 153 14.66 14.06 -7.07
C LEU A 153 14.53 15.41 -6.36
N PRO A 154 15.19 16.48 -6.83
CA PRO A 154 15.11 17.82 -6.23
C PRO A 154 13.81 18.53 -6.65
N ILE A 155 12.68 18.01 -6.18
CA ILE A 155 11.34 18.51 -6.49
C ILE A 155 10.71 19.17 -5.26
N ASP A 156 9.88 20.19 -5.50
CA ASP A 156 9.20 20.96 -4.44
C ASP A 156 7.77 20.47 -4.17
N ARG A 157 7.25 19.55 -4.99
CA ARG A 157 5.87 19.06 -4.92
C ARG A 157 5.70 17.65 -5.48
N ASP A 158 4.63 16.99 -5.04
CA ASP A 158 4.09 15.79 -5.70
C ASP A 158 2.60 15.95 -6.04
N ILE A 159 2.11 15.18 -6.99
CA ILE A 159 0.68 15.16 -7.35
C ILE A 159 0.00 13.94 -6.73
N ARG A 160 -1.14 14.16 -6.08
CA ARG A 160 -2.07 13.09 -5.68
C ARG A 160 -3.21 13.02 -6.67
N VAL A 161 -3.45 11.84 -7.22
CA VAL A 161 -4.61 11.56 -8.08
C VAL A 161 -5.53 10.57 -7.36
N VAL A 162 -6.84 10.86 -7.36
CA VAL A 162 -7.90 10.02 -6.79
C VAL A 162 -8.71 9.43 -7.94
N ILE A 163 -8.79 8.10 -7.98
CA ILE A 163 -9.49 7.34 -9.02
C ILE A 163 -10.63 6.56 -8.38
N ILE A 164 -11.83 6.61 -8.98
CA ILE A 164 -12.98 5.77 -8.59
C ILE A 164 -13.41 4.98 -9.82
N GLY A 165 -13.37 3.65 -9.72
CA GLY A 165 -13.59 2.78 -10.87
C GLY A 165 -12.50 2.99 -11.93
N LYS A 166 -12.88 3.59 -13.07
CA LYS A 166 -11.96 3.93 -14.17
C LYS A 166 -11.79 5.44 -14.38
N GLU A 167 -12.45 6.25 -13.55
CA GLU A 167 -12.51 7.69 -13.72
C GLU A 167 -11.58 8.41 -12.74
N ILE A 168 -10.85 9.42 -13.24
CA ILE A 168 -10.09 10.34 -12.41
C ILE A 168 -11.08 11.37 -11.83
N ILE A 169 -11.28 11.33 -10.52
CA ILE A 169 -12.28 12.18 -9.85
C ILE A 169 -11.65 13.45 -9.29
N HIS A 170 -10.38 13.39 -8.88
CA HIS A 170 -9.69 14.53 -8.30
C HIS A 170 -8.18 14.43 -8.47
N ALA A 171 -7.51 15.57 -8.59
CA ALA A 171 -6.06 15.67 -8.52
C ALA A 171 -5.65 16.97 -7.82
N TYR A 172 -4.63 16.91 -6.97
CA TYR A 172 -4.10 18.09 -6.28
C TYR A 172 -2.60 17.98 -6.04
N TRP A 173 -1.93 19.14 -5.99
CA TRP A 173 -0.54 19.24 -5.61
C TRP A 173 -0.39 19.21 -4.09
N ARG A 174 0.61 18.46 -3.61
CA ARG A 174 1.16 18.64 -2.28
C ARG A 174 2.52 19.28 -2.39
N ILE A 175 2.71 20.39 -1.67
CA ILE A 175 3.93 21.17 -1.71
C ILE A 175 4.69 20.89 -0.42
N ALA A 176 5.99 20.61 -0.54
CA ALA A 176 6.84 20.39 0.61
C ALA A 176 7.01 21.70 1.41
N PRO A 177 6.90 21.66 2.75
CA PRO A 177 7.27 22.80 3.59
C PRO A 177 8.74 23.21 3.40
N PRO A 178 9.11 24.47 3.68
CA PRO A 178 10.51 24.89 3.65
C PRO A 178 11.40 23.98 4.51
N GLY A 179 12.49 23.47 3.93
CA GLY A 179 13.44 22.56 4.61
C GLY A 179 13.03 21.10 4.65
N GLU A 180 11.86 20.72 4.13
CA GLU A 180 11.43 19.33 4.00
C GLU A 180 11.60 18.82 2.56
N PHE A 181 12.10 17.59 2.43
CA PHE A 181 12.19 16.91 1.14
C PHE A 181 10.96 16.04 0.84
N ARG A 182 9.99 16.00 1.77
CA ARG A 182 8.80 15.17 1.70
C ARG A 182 7.58 16.06 1.55
N SER A 183 6.73 15.71 0.60
CA SER A 183 5.48 16.42 0.33
C SER A 183 4.27 15.68 0.91
N ASN A 184 4.36 15.05 2.10
CA ASN A 184 3.27 14.18 2.59
C ASN A 184 2.01 14.92 3.04
#